data_AF-A0A9D8LQB4-F1
#
_entry.id   AF-A0A9D8LQB4-F1
#
_cell.length_a   1.000
_cell.length_b   1.000
_cell.length_c   1.000
_cell.angle_alpha   90.00
_cell.angle_beta   90.00
_cell.angle_gamma   90.00
#
_symmetry.space_group_name_H-M   'P 1'
#
loop_
_entity.id
_entity.type
_entity.pdbx_description
1 polymer ?
#
loop_
_entity_poly.entity_id
_entity_poly.type
_entity_poly.pdbx_seq_one_letter_code
_entity_poly.pdbx_strand_id
1 'polypeptide(L)'
;MLFSRQDHETLAAILAEAGRREVMPRFRNLAEGEIREKRSATDLVTEADEAAERFISAELARAFPGATLVGEEAAAADPALLERLADAELAFVIDPIDGTLNYASDLPLFAVMAAALVKGEVVAAVIHDPVVEDSAMALRGEGAWLARTDGKSRDLRVAPGAAPSEMTGMMSWQYFPEPLRSELPAPMLGVWETAVRFQFWHALALAVCATSVRRTQARQFAATLFALGIALFCGSLYALALGAPRGVGIVTPLGGIAFIAGWIALGAMLFRQKQS
;
A
#
# COMPACT_ATOMS: atom_id res chain seq x y z
N MET A 1 1.42 12.11 -36.77
CA MET A 1 2.58 11.18 -36.70
C MET A 1 2.08 9.74 -36.56
N LEU A 2 2.80 8.71 -37.00
CA LEU A 2 2.50 7.31 -36.67
C LEU A 2 3.44 6.88 -35.54
N PHE A 3 2.90 6.39 -34.42
CA PHE A 3 3.70 5.86 -33.31
C PHE A 3 4.04 4.39 -33.59
N SER A 4 5.32 4.09 -33.77
CA SER A 4 5.78 2.78 -34.22
C SER A 4 6.10 1.82 -33.06
N ARG A 5 6.29 0.54 -33.39
CA ARG A 5 6.81 -0.46 -32.44
C ARG A 5 8.18 -0.05 -31.87
N GLN A 6 9.05 0.55 -32.67
CA GLN A 6 10.34 1.04 -32.20
C GLN A 6 10.18 2.18 -31.18
N ASP A 7 9.22 3.08 -31.41
CA ASP A 7 8.91 4.17 -30.47
C ASP A 7 8.36 3.61 -29.14
N HIS A 8 7.55 2.56 -29.21
CA HIS A 8 7.01 1.88 -28.04
C HIS A 8 8.09 1.15 -27.23
N GLU A 9 9.03 0.48 -27.90
CA GLU A 9 10.21 -0.12 -27.26
C GLU A 9 11.11 0.94 -26.62
N THR A 10 11.27 2.09 -27.27
CA THR A 10 12.01 3.23 -26.72
C THR A 10 11.33 3.77 -25.45
N LEU A 11 10.00 3.93 -25.47
CA LEU A 11 9.23 4.32 -24.28
C LEU A 11 9.45 3.32 -23.14
N ALA A 12 9.34 2.02 -23.41
CA ALA A 12 9.53 0.98 -22.39
C ALA A 12 10.94 0.99 -21.80
N ALA A 13 11.97 1.21 -22.62
CA ALA A 13 13.34 1.33 -22.16
C ALA A 13 13.56 2.54 -21.24
N ILE A 14 12.93 3.68 -21.55
CA ILE A 14 13.00 4.89 -20.71
C ILE A 14 12.37 4.62 -19.32
N LEU A 15 11.19 3.98 -19.27
CA LEU A 15 10.53 3.67 -18.00
C LEU A 15 11.32 2.65 -17.18
N ALA A 16 11.90 1.64 -17.83
CA ALA A 16 12.75 0.66 -17.16
C ALA A 16 14.03 1.28 -16.58
N GLU A 17 14.62 2.25 -17.27
CA GLU A 17 15.75 3.00 -16.75
C GLU A 17 15.35 3.90 -15.57
N ALA A 18 14.19 4.55 -15.65
CA ALA A 18 13.66 5.35 -14.55
C ALA A 18 13.45 4.50 -13.28
N GLY A 19 12.85 3.31 -13.45
CA GLY A 19 12.69 2.33 -12.37
C GLY A 19 14.02 1.96 -11.70
N ARG A 20 15.05 1.65 -12.50
CA ARG A 20 16.37 1.27 -11.99
C ARG A 20 17.15 2.41 -11.35
N ARG A 21 17.05 3.63 -11.89
CA ARG A 21 17.86 4.78 -11.45
C ARG A 21 17.25 5.58 -10.33
N GLU A 22 15.94 5.81 -10.38
CA GLU A 22 15.29 6.76 -9.50
C GLU A 22 14.39 6.10 -8.46
N VAL A 23 13.70 5.01 -8.82
CA VAL A 23 12.73 4.32 -7.95
C VAL A 23 13.43 3.29 -7.05
N MET A 24 14.07 2.27 -7.62
CA MET A 24 14.60 1.14 -6.83
C MET A 24 15.69 1.49 -5.81
N PRO A 25 16.60 2.47 -6.05
CA PRO A 25 17.59 2.85 -5.04
C PRO A 25 16.99 3.52 -3.79
N ARG A 26 15.78 4.07 -3.91
CA ARG A 26 15.06 4.75 -2.82
C ARG A 26 14.04 3.83 -2.14
N PHE A 27 13.57 2.78 -2.81
CA PHE A 27 12.65 1.81 -2.23
C PHE A 27 13.23 1.18 -0.95
N ARG A 28 12.48 1.22 0.16
CA ARG A 28 12.90 0.78 1.51
C ARG A 28 14.08 1.53 2.12
N ASN A 29 14.42 2.68 1.55
CA ASN A 29 15.53 3.51 1.98
C ASN A 29 15.15 5.00 2.03
N LEU A 30 13.85 5.29 2.15
CA LEU A 30 13.36 6.67 2.27
C LEU A 30 13.72 7.23 3.65
N ALA A 31 14.33 8.41 3.69
CA ALA A 31 14.64 9.11 4.93
C ALA A 31 13.39 9.77 5.54
N GLU A 32 13.41 10.04 6.87
CA GLU A 32 12.39 10.85 7.52
C GLU A 32 12.31 12.23 6.85
N GLY A 33 11.19 12.52 6.17
CA GLY A 33 10.94 13.78 5.45
C GLY A 33 10.90 13.66 3.91
N GLU A 34 11.24 12.51 3.35
CA GLU A 34 11.14 12.25 1.90
C GLU A 34 9.73 11.84 1.45
N ILE A 35 8.81 11.66 2.40
CA ILE A 35 7.38 11.42 2.17
C ILE A 35 6.62 12.72 2.49
N ARG A 36 5.89 13.26 1.51
CA ARG A 36 5.04 14.44 1.69
C ARG A 36 3.59 14.09 1.39
N GLU A 37 2.66 14.57 2.21
CA GLU A 37 1.22 14.50 1.92
C GLU A 37 0.83 15.63 0.95
N LYS A 38 0.16 15.28 -0.16
CA LYS A 38 -0.37 16.26 -1.13
C LYS A 38 -1.67 16.89 -0.65
N ARG A 39 -2.70 16.07 -0.39
CA ARG A 39 -4.07 16.54 -0.06
C ARG A 39 -4.78 15.74 1.04
N SER A 40 -4.33 14.51 1.32
CA SER A 40 -4.91 13.65 2.36
C SER A 40 -3.87 12.62 2.82
N ALA A 41 -4.10 11.98 3.97
CA ALA A 41 -3.22 10.94 4.52
C ALA A 41 -3.02 9.72 3.59
N THR A 42 -3.82 9.59 2.54
CA THR A 42 -3.72 8.53 1.51
C THR A 42 -3.11 9.01 0.19
N ASP A 43 -2.84 10.31 0.07
CA ASP A 43 -2.32 10.98 -1.13
C ASP A 43 -0.89 11.46 -0.83
N LEU A 44 0.05 10.53 -1.00
CA LEU A 44 1.47 10.71 -0.71
C LEU A 44 2.24 10.95 -2.00
N VAL A 45 3.29 11.76 -1.92
CA VAL A 45 4.31 11.90 -2.95
C VAL A 45 5.67 11.74 -2.31
N THR A 46 6.56 11.02 -2.99
CA THR A 46 7.92 10.82 -2.51
C THR A 46 8.92 11.62 -3.36
N GLU A 47 10.13 11.84 -2.85
CA GLU A 47 11.24 12.35 -3.68
C GLU A 47 11.48 11.46 -4.92
N ALA A 48 11.18 10.15 -4.81
CA ALA A 48 11.33 9.21 -5.90
C ALA A 48 10.36 9.50 -7.05
N ASP A 49 9.11 9.89 -6.76
CA ASP A 49 8.12 10.30 -7.78
C ASP A 49 8.63 11.48 -8.60
N GLU A 50 9.02 12.57 -7.91
CA GLU A 50 9.49 13.77 -8.59
C GLU A 50 10.80 13.51 -9.37
N ALA A 51 11.70 12.67 -8.84
CA ALA A 51 12.94 12.31 -9.51
C ALA A 51 12.68 11.47 -10.77
N ALA A 52 11.81 10.47 -10.68
CA ALA A 52 11.41 9.64 -11.81
C ALA A 52 10.68 10.46 -12.89
N GLU A 53 9.73 11.34 -12.52
CA GLU A 53 9.02 12.19 -13.48
C GLU A 53 9.99 13.13 -14.23
N ARG A 54 10.93 13.76 -13.50
CA ARG A 54 11.96 14.61 -14.11
C ARG A 54 12.84 13.82 -15.08
N PHE A 55 13.25 12.61 -14.69
CA PHE A 55 14.08 11.74 -15.53
C PHE A 55 13.33 11.32 -16.81
N ILE A 56 12.11 10.76 -16.66
CA ILE A 56 11.28 10.28 -17.77
C ILE A 56 10.98 11.43 -18.73
N SER A 57 10.59 12.60 -18.21
CA SER A 57 10.27 13.77 -19.02
C SER A 57 11.48 14.26 -19.82
N ALA A 58 12.67 14.27 -19.21
CA ALA A 58 13.90 14.68 -19.88
C ALA A 58 14.29 13.71 -21.03
N GLU A 59 14.19 12.41 -20.80
CA GLU A 59 14.51 11.40 -21.82
C GLU A 59 13.46 11.38 -22.95
N LEU A 60 12.17 11.52 -22.63
CA LEU A 60 11.11 11.62 -23.63
C LEU A 60 11.24 12.89 -24.48
N ALA A 61 11.60 14.03 -23.88
CA ALA A 61 11.83 15.27 -24.63
C ALA A 61 12.99 15.14 -25.64
N ARG A 62 14.01 14.32 -25.32
CA ARG A 62 15.13 14.02 -26.23
C ARG A 62 14.73 13.03 -27.32
N ALA A 63 14.04 11.96 -26.97
CA ALA A 63 13.64 10.90 -27.91
C ALA A 63 12.51 11.35 -28.85
N PHE A 64 11.62 12.22 -28.38
CA PHE A 64 10.44 12.70 -29.09
C PHE A 64 10.35 14.24 -29.07
N PRO A 65 11.22 14.95 -29.82
CA PRO A 65 11.21 16.41 -29.85
C PRO A 65 9.84 16.98 -30.26
N GLY A 66 9.31 17.90 -29.46
CA GLY A 66 8.01 18.54 -29.70
C GLY A 66 6.79 17.78 -29.16
N ALA A 67 6.98 16.62 -28.52
CA ALA A 67 5.90 15.95 -27.81
C ALA A 67 5.45 16.76 -26.59
N THR A 68 4.15 16.73 -26.30
CA THR A 68 3.59 17.29 -25.05
C THR A 68 3.75 16.26 -23.94
N LEU A 69 4.36 16.66 -22.82
CA LEU A 69 4.61 15.78 -21.68
C LEU A 69 3.73 16.22 -20.51
N VAL A 70 2.97 15.29 -19.95
CA VAL A 70 2.08 15.53 -18.82
C VAL A 70 2.33 14.45 -17.77
N GLY A 71 3.04 14.79 -16.71
CA GLY A 71 3.20 13.91 -15.55
C GLY A 71 2.09 14.09 -14.52
N GLU A 72 1.81 13.07 -13.71
CA GLU A 72 0.84 13.13 -12.62
C GLU A 72 1.13 14.30 -11.68
N GLU A 73 2.39 14.50 -11.30
CA GLU A 73 2.79 15.54 -10.34
C GLU A 73 2.58 16.94 -10.94
N ALA A 74 3.02 17.13 -12.19
CA ALA A 74 2.79 18.37 -12.91
C ALA A 74 1.30 18.65 -13.12
N ALA A 75 0.49 17.65 -13.49
CA ALA A 75 -0.94 17.81 -13.73
C ALA A 75 -1.73 18.05 -12.44
N ALA A 76 -1.29 17.47 -11.31
CA ALA A 76 -1.86 17.76 -10.00
C ALA A 76 -1.62 19.21 -9.57
N ALA A 77 -0.49 19.81 -9.96
CA ALA A 77 -0.16 21.20 -9.72
C ALA A 77 -0.87 22.16 -10.70
N ASP A 78 -0.99 21.78 -11.98
CA ASP A 78 -1.65 22.54 -13.03
C ASP A 78 -2.58 21.65 -13.88
N PRO A 79 -3.88 21.55 -13.51
CA PRO A 79 -4.85 20.75 -14.25
C PRO A 79 -5.05 21.18 -15.71
N ALA A 80 -4.71 22.43 -16.08
CA ALA A 80 -4.84 22.92 -17.45
C ALA A 80 -3.87 22.20 -18.41
N LEU A 81 -2.84 21.52 -17.90
CA LEU A 81 -1.95 20.69 -18.70
C LEU A 81 -2.68 19.55 -19.42
N LEU A 82 -3.77 19.05 -18.84
CA LEU A 82 -4.58 17.99 -19.46
C LEU A 82 -5.30 18.48 -20.72
N GLU A 83 -5.67 19.76 -20.79
CA GLU A 83 -6.32 20.35 -21.97
C GLU A 83 -5.39 20.31 -23.19
N ARG A 84 -4.07 20.35 -22.97
CA ARG A 84 -3.06 20.31 -24.03
C ARG A 84 -2.94 18.94 -24.71
N LEU A 85 -3.48 17.87 -24.11
CA LEU A 85 -3.41 16.52 -24.66
C LEU A 85 -4.28 16.36 -25.92
N ALA A 86 -5.42 17.05 -25.98
CA ALA A 86 -6.38 16.88 -27.06
C ALA A 86 -5.82 17.31 -28.43
N ASP A 87 -5.10 18.43 -28.45
CA ASP A 87 -4.59 19.05 -29.69
C ASP A 87 -3.14 18.66 -30.02
N ALA A 88 -2.47 17.89 -29.15
CA ALA A 88 -1.09 17.51 -29.36
C ALA A 88 -0.93 16.47 -30.48
N GLU A 89 -0.02 16.73 -31.43
CA GLU A 89 0.36 15.74 -32.47
C GLU A 89 0.94 14.46 -31.87
N LEU A 90 1.67 14.58 -30.77
CA LEU A 90 2.14 13.50 -29.91
C LEU A 90 2.16 14.01 -28.48
N ALA A 91 1.62 13.23 -27.56
CA ALA A 91 1.70 13.49 -26.13
C ALA A 91 2.02 12.23 -25.34
N PHE A 92 2.59 12.42 -24.16
CA PHE A 92 2.79 11.36 -23.17
C PHE A 92 2.14 11.75 -21.86
N VAL A 93 1.38 10.82 -21.28
CA VAL A 93 0.91 10.90 -19.89
C VAL A 93 1.77 9.95 -19.06
N ILE A 94 2.34 10.46 -17.98
CA ILE A 94 3.35 9.76 -17.17
C ILE A 94 2.83 9.66 -15.74
N ASP A 95 2.89 8.45 -15.18
CA ASP A 95 2.72 8.21 -13.75
C ASP A 95 4.05 7.59 -13.26
N PRO A 96 4.87 8.36 -12.52
CA PRO A 96 6.20 7.95 -12.14
C PRO A 96 6.20 6.77 -11.17
N ILE A 97 5.22 6.67 -10.26
CA ILE A 97 5.06 5.56 -9.31
C ILE A 97 3.55 5.36 -9.02
N ASP A 98 2.89 4.50 -9.81
CA ASP A 98 1.54 4.06 -9.48
C ASP A 98 1.60 3.14 -8.25
N GLY A 99 0.77 3.42 -7.25
CA GLY A 99 0.82 2.74 -5.96
C GLY A 99 1.79 3.39 -4.97
N THR A 100 1.94 4.72 -4.99
CA THR A 100 2.82 5.49 -4.08
C THR A 100 2.63 5.13 -2.60
N LEU A 101 1.41 4.81 -2.15
CA LEU A 101 1.16 4.34 -0.79
C LEU A 101 1.83 3.00 -0.49
N ASN A 102 1.78 2.05 -1.42
CA ASN A 102 2.47 0.75 -1.28
C ASN A 102 3.98 0.98 -1.24
N TYR A 103 4.49 1.82 -2.13
CA TYR A 103 5.89 2.19 -2.21
C TYR A 103 6.40 2.80 -0.88
N ALA A 104 5.68 3.79 -0.35
CA ALA A 104 5.97 4.43 0.95
C ALA A 104 5.79 3.48 2.15
N SER A 105 5.06 2.38 1.98
CA SER A 105 4.82 1.34 2.99
C SER A 105 5.71 0.10 2.83
N ASP A 106 6.79 0.19 2.04
CA ASP A 106 7.72 -0.91 1.76
C ASP A 106 7.11 -2.16 1.08
N LEU A 107 5.91 -2.01 0.52
CA LEU A 107 5.19 -3.04 -0.20
C LEU A 107 5.59 -3.03 -1.69
N PRO A 108 6.05 -4.16 -2.26
CA PRO A 108 6.51 -4.24 -3.65
C PRO A 108 5.34 -4.38 -4.64
N LEU A 109 4.34 -3.50 -4.53
CA LEU A 109 3.14 -3.46 -5.38
C LEU A 109 2.99 -2.03 -5.93
N PHE A 110 3.91 -1.67 -6.83
CA PHE A 110 3.94 -0.38 -7.52
C PHE A 110 4.55 -0.54 -8.91
N ALA A 111 4.32 0.42 -9.80
CA ALA A 111 4.84 0.37 -11.16
C ALA A 111 5.21 1.78 -11.67
N VAL A 112 6.09 1.83 -12.67
CA VAL A 112 6.36 3.04 -13.46
C VAL A 112 5.58 2.91 -14.77
N MET A 113 4.72 3.87 -15.11
CA MET A 113 3.89 3.75 -16.30
C MET A 113 3.78 5.02 -17.13
N ALA A 114 3.53 4.84 -18.43
CA ALA A 114 3.21 5.94 -19.31
C ALA A 114 2.35 5.48 -20.48
N ALA A 115 1.54 6.40 -21.01
CA ALA A 115 0.75 6.24 -22.21
C ALA A 115 1.14 7.27 -23.26
N ALA A 116 1.20 6.85 -24.52
CA ALA A 116 1.40 7.74 -25.67
C ALA A 116 0.06 8.02 -26.35
N LEU A 117 -0.16 9.29 -26.68
CA LEU A 117 -1.35 9.77 -27.37
C LEU A 117 -0.95 10.45 -28.67
N VAL A 118 -1.69 10.21 -29.75
CA VAL A 118 -1.53 10.92 -31.02
C VAL A 118 -2.86 11.58 -31.34
N LYS A 119 -2.91 12.91 -31.36
CA LYS A 119 -4.13 13.69 -31.60
C LYS A 119 -5.26 13.33 -30.63
N GLY A 120 -4.93 13.29 -29.34
CA GLY A 120 -5.86 12.93 -28.26
C GLY A 120 -6.20 11.44 -28.14
N GLU A 121 -5.80 10.59 -29.08
CA GLU A 121 -6.09 9.16 -29.06
C GLU A 121 -4.94 8.37 -28.43
N VAL A 122 -5.22 7.53 -27.42
CA VAL A 122 -4.22 6.63 -26.84
C VAL A 122 -3.78 5.60 -27.88
N VAL A 123 -2.50 5.57 -28.22
CA VAL A 123 -1.93 4.67 -29.23
C VAL A 123 -1.01 3.62 -28.65
N ALA A 124 -0.38 3.88 -27.50
CA ALA A 124 0.47 2.92 -26.82
C ALA A 124 0.44 3.13 -25.30
N ALA A 125 0.76 2.08 -24.55
CA ALA A 125 0.94 2.14 -23.10
C ALA A 125 2.02 1.15 -22.65
N VAL A 126 2.71 1.50 -21.56
CA VAL A 126 3.65 0.65 -20.86
C VAL A 126 3.42 0.78 -19.36
N ILE A 127 3.29 -0.35 -18.68
CA ILE A 127 3.32 -0.48 -17.22
C ILE A 127 4.52 -1.36 -16.90
N HIS A 128 5.54 -0.77 -16.28
CA HIS A 128 6.77 -1.46 -15.92
C HIS A 128 6.83 -1.73 -14.42
N ASP A 129 6.99 -3.01 -14.05
CA ASP A 129 7.26 -3.42 -12.68
C ASP A 129 8.79 -3.39 -12.45
N PRO A 130 9.32 -2.43 -11.68
CA PRO A 130 10.76 -2.31 -11.48
C PRO A 130 11.32 -3.33 -10.48
N VAL A 131 10.47 -4.08 -9.77
CA VAL A 131 10.89 -5.09 -8.78
C VAL A 131 11.25 -6.40 -9.48
N VAL A 132 10.42 -6.84 -10.42
CA VAL A 132 10.69 -8.06 -11.22
C VAL A 132 11.20 -7.77 -12.63
N GLU A 133 11.22 -6.50 -13.04
CA GLU A 133 11.66 -5.99 -14.34
C GLU A 133 10.82 -6.50 -15.54
N ASP A 134 9.56 -6.89 -15.29
CA ASP A 134 8.58 -7.24 -16.32
C ASP A 134 7.78 -5.99 -16.76
N SER A 135 7.34 -5.95 -18.01
CA SER A 135 6.53 -4.85 -18.56
C SER A 135 5.24 -5.37 -19.21
N ALA A 136 4.10 -4.88 -18.76
CA ALA A 136 2.86 -4.98 -19.52
C ALA A 136 2.80 -3.87 -20.57
N MET A 137 2.61 -4.24 -21.82
CA MET A 137 2.73 -3.34 -22.97
C MET A 137 1.49 -3.46 -23.85
N ALA A 138 1.06 -2.35 -24.45
CA ALA A 138 0.02 -2.34 -25.46
C ALA A 138 0.33 -1.34 -26.58
N LEU A 139 0.06 -1.73 -27.82
CA LEU A 139 0.22 -0.89 -29.01
C LEU A 139 -0.98 -1.07 -29.93
N ARG A 140 -1.55 0.05 -30.38
CA ARG A 140 -2.74 0.08 -31.24
C ARG A 140 -2.47 -0.69 -32.53
N GLY A 141 -3.34 -1.67 -32.80
CA GLY A 141 -3.22 -2.56 -33.96
C GLY A 141 -2.35 -3.80 -33.72
N GLU A 142 -1.58 -3.86 -32.64
CA GLU A 142 -0.71 -5.00 -32.31
C GLU A 142 -1.17 -5.78 -31.06
N GLY A 143 -2.12 -5.24 -30.31
CA GLY A 143 -2.66 -5.88 -29.10
C GLY A 143 -1.86 -5.51 -27.85
N ALA A 144 -1.92 -6.39 -26.85
CA ALA A 144 -1.24 -6.22 -25.57
C ALA A 144 -0.48 -7.50 -25.19
N TRP A 145 0.65 -7.35 -24.51
CA TRP A 145 1.52 -8.45 -24.11
C TRP A 145 2.26 -8.14 -22.81
N LEU A 146 2.74 -9.20 -22.14
CA LEU A 146 3.70 -9.10 -21.06
C LEU A 146 5.08 -9.41 -21.62
N ALA A 147 5.99 -8.44 -21.60
CA ALA A 147 7.39 -8.59 -21.94
C ALA A 147 8.21 -8.86 -20.65
N ARG A 148 9.13 -9.83 -20.72
CA ARG A 148 9.97 -10.24 -19.60
C ARG A 148 11.44 -9.96 -19.87
N THR A 149 12.24 -9.85 -18.81
CA THR A 149 13.70 -9.68 -18.89
C THR A 149 14.42 -10.83 -19.59
N ASP A 150 13.87 -12.04 -19.55
CA ASP A 150 14.42 -13.21 -20.23
C ASP A 150 14.14 -13.22 -21.75
N GLY A 151 13.59 -12.13 -22.29
CA GLY A 151 13.24 -11.96 -23.69
C GLY A 151 11.96 -12.69 -24.10
N LYS A 152 11.27 -13.39 -23.18
CA LYS A 152 9.98 -13.99 -23.48
C LYS A 152 8.89 -12.93 -23.49
N SER A 153 7.93 -13.14 -24.39
CA SER A 153 6.69 -12.35 -24.45
C SER A 153 5.49 -13.28 -24.33
N ARG A 154 4.43 -12.79 -23.70
CA ARG A 154 3.13 -13.48 -23.62
C ARG A 154 2.00 -12.51 -23.97
N ASP A 155 1.30 -12.79 -25.05
CA ASP A 155 0.09 -12.04 -25.44
C ASP A 155 -0.96 -12.07 -24.32
N LEU A 156 -1.55 -10.92 -24.06
CA LEU A 156 -2.65 -10.74 -23.12
C LEU A 156 -3.97 -10.83 -23.88
N ARG A 157 -4.94 -11.52 -23.28
CA ARG A 157 -6.30 -11.65 -23.79
C ARG A 157 -7.28 -11.49 -22.65
N VAL A 158 -8.39 -10.82 -22.92
CA VAL A 158 -9.50 -10.77 -21.98
C VAL A 158 -10.12 -12.16 -21.87
N ALA A 159 -10.67 -12.46 -20.70
CA ALA A 159 -11.47 -13.66 -20.52
C ALA A 159 -12.70 -13.63 -21.46
N PRO A 160 -13.20 -14.80 -21.90
CA PRO A 160 -14.48 -14.87 -22.58
C PRO A 160 -15.59 -14.23 -21.73
N GLY A 161 -16.60 -13.65 -22.40
CA GLY A 161 -17.76 -13.11 -21.70
C GLY A 161 -18.47 -14.20 -20.91
N ALA A 162 -18.76 -13.93 -19.64
CA ALA A 162 -19.52 -14.78 -18.73
C ALA A 162 -20.77 -14.03 -18.23
N ALA A 163 -21.74 -14.74 -17.63
CA ALA A 163 -22.84 -14.04 -16.97
C ALA A 163 -22.29 -13.20 -15.80
N PRO A 164 -22.88 -12.02 -15.46
CA PRO A 164 -22.40 -11.21 -14.34
C PRO A 164 -22.29 -11.97 -13.01
N SER A 165 -23.15 -12.97 -12.79
CA SER A 165 -23.13 -13.85 -11.62
C SER A 165 -21.92 -14.78 -11.54
N GLU A 166 -21.20 -14.98 -12.64
CA GLU A 166 -20.01 -15.83 -12.76
C GLU A 166 -18.72 -15.01 -12.86
N MET A 167 -18.84 -13.68 -12.90
CA MET A 167 -17.69 -12.78 -12.95
C MET A 167 -17.10 -12.60 -11.55
N THR A 168 -15.78 -12.70 -11.46
CA THR A 168 -15.02 -12.29 -10.28
C THR A 168 -14.33 -10.95 -10.58
N GLY A 169 -14.39 -10.02 -9.62
CA GLY A 169 -13.75 -8.72 -9.74
C GLY A 169 -13.16 -8.24 -8.42
N MET A 170 -12.31 -7.21 -8.50
CA MET A 170 -11.75 -6.48 -7.36
C MET A 170 -12.19 -5.03 -7.47
N MET A 171 -12.59 -4.41 -6.36
CA MET A 171 -12.85 -2.98 -6.31
C MET A 171 -12.27 -2.42 -5.01
N SER A 172 -11.52 -1.32 -5.09
CA SER A 172 -10.93 -0.72 -3.90
C SER A 172 -12.01 -0.02 -3.07
N TRP A 173 -12.19 -0.47 -1.83
CA TRP A 173 -13.25 0.02 -0.94
C TRP A 173 -13.09 1.52 -0.61
N GLN A 174 -11.87 2.04 -0.64
CA GLN A 174 -11.55 3.41 -0.24
C GLN A 174 -12.26 4.48 -1.10
N TYR A 175 -12.59 4.14 -2.34
CA TYR A 175 -13.28 5.04 -3.27
C TYR A 175 -14.81 4.98 -3.19
N PHE A 176 -15.38 4.15 -2.31
CA PHE A 176 -16.83 4.06 -2.15
C PHE A 176 -17.36 5.32 -1.46
N PRO A 177 -18.57 5.80 -1.79
CA PRO A 177 -19.20 6.88 -1.02
C PRO A 177 -19.59 6.40 0.39
N GLU A 178 -19.75 7.34 1.31
CA GLU A 178 -20.44 7.03 2.57
C GLU A 178 -21.93 6.74 2.31
N PRO A 179 -22.58 5.84 3.07
CA PRO A 179 -22.03 5.10 4.22
C PRO A 179 -21.31 3.79 3.84
N LEU A 180 -21.31 3.39 2.57
CA LEU A 180 -20.77 2.10 2.13
C LEU A 180 -19.29 1.92 2.48
N ARG A 181 -18.48 2.98 2.40
CA ARG A 181 -17.07 2.94 2.82
C ARG A 181 -16.89 2.53 4.29
N SER A 182 -17.79 2.97 5.17
CA SER A 182 -17.75 2.70 6.61
C SER A 182 -18.50 1.42 7.03
N GLU A 183 -19.47 0.98 6.24
CA GLU A 183 -20.25 -0.24 6.47
C GLU A 183 -19.55 -1.50 5.95
N LEU A 184 -18.68 -1.35 4.95
CA LEU A 184 -17.82 -2.41 4.43
C LEU A 184 -16.50 -2.47 5.24
N PRO A 185 -15.95 -3.66 5.54
CA PRO A 185 -15.59 -4.11 6.90
C PRO A 185 -14.25 -3.64 7.51
N ALA A 186 -13.66 -2.54 7.05
CA ALA A 186 -12.32 -2.12 7.47
C ALA A 186 -12.17 -1.74 8.97
N PRO A 187 -13.14 -1.08 9.64
CA PRO A 187 -12.97 -0.68 11.04
C PRO A 187 -12.81 -1.86 12.02
N MET A 188 -13.42 -3.01 11.71
CA MET A 188 -13.39 -4.18 12.59
C MET A 188 -12.08 -4.97 12.50
N LEU A 189 -11.32 -4.83 11.41
CA LEU A 189 -9.97 -5.38 11.31
C LEU A 189 -9.00 -4.68 12.25
N GLY A 190 -9.06 -3.35 12.37
CA GLY A 190 -8.23 -2.61 13.34
C GLY A 190 -8.58 -2.94 14.80
N VAL A 191 -9.86 -3.13 15.09
CA VAL A 191 -10.34 -3.59 16.41
C VAL A 191 -9.83 -5.01 16.70
N TRP A 192 -9.90 -5.91 15.71
CA TRP A 192 -9.38 -7.27 15.79
C TRP A 192 -7.86 -7.31 16.01
N GLU A 193 -7.10 -6.53 15.23
CA GLU A 193 -5.64 -6.44 15.35
C GLU A 193 -5.22 -5.93 16.74
N THR A 194 -5.91 -4.90 17.25
CA THR A 194 -5.70 -4.40 18.61
C THR A 194 -5.94 -5.50 19.65
N ALA A 195 -7.02 -6.28 19.51
CA ALA A 195 -7.30 -7.40 20.41
C ALA A 195 -6.17 -8.45 20.39
N VAL A 196 -5.71 -8.85 19.19
CA VAL A 196 -4.61 -9.83 19.01
C VAL A 196 -3.30 -9.33 19.61
N ARG A 197 -2.91 -8.08 19.33
CA ARG A 197 -1.65 -7.51 19.81
C ARG A 197 -1.61 -7.43 21.33
N PHE A 198 -2.69 -6.97 21.96
CA PHE A 198 -2.78 -6.95 23.41
C PHE A 198 -2.84 -8.35 24.01
N GLN A 199 -3.56 -9.30 23.40
CA GLN A 199 -3.60 -10.69 23.87
C GLN A 199 -2.20 -11.31 23.85
N PHE A 200 -1.43 -11.10 22.78
CA PHE A 200 -0.09 -11.67 22.62
C PHE A 200 0.87 -11.26 23.75
N TRP A 201 1.02 -9.96 24.00
CA TRP A 201 1.95 -9.45 25.02
C TRP A 201 1.56 -9.89 26.44
N HIS A 202 0.26 -9.96 26.74
CA HIS A 202 -0.21 -10.37 28.06
C HIS A 202 -0.24 -11.90 28.23
N ALA A 203 -0.39 -12.66 27.15
CA ALA A 203 -0.15 -14.11 27.16
C ALA A 203 1.33 -14.43 27.42
N LEU A 204 2.25 -13.64 26.87
CA LEU A 204 3.68 -13.74 27.20
C LEU A 204 3.93 -13.43 28.68
N ALA A 205 3.30 -12.40 29.23
CA ALA A 205 3.37 -12.09 30.66
C ALA A 205 2.81 -13.23 31.54
N LEU A 206 1.72 -13.88 31.11
CA LEU A 206 1.20 -15.10 31.75
C LEU A 206 2.18 -16.27 31.68
N ALA A 207 2.87 -16.45 30.55
CA ALA A 207 3.90 -17.48 30.41
C ALA A 207 5.06 -17.24 31.39
N VAL A 208 5.50 -15.99 31.58
CA VAL A 208 6.50 -15.61 32.61
C VAL A 208 6.01 -15.94 34.02
N CYS A 209 4.75 -15.64 34.34
CA CYS A 209 4.13 -16.06 35.60
C CYS A 209 4.10 -17.59 35.74
N ALA A 210 3.88 -18.33 34.66
CA ALA A 210 3.78 -19.79 34.67
C ALA A 210 5.14 -20.48 34.86
N THR A 211 6.20 -19.99 34.22
CA THR A 211 7.57 -20.55 34.28
C THR A 211 8.36 -20.13 35.53
N SER A 212 7.86 -19.14 36.28
CA SER A 212 8.43 -18.75 37.56
C SER A 212 8.39 -19.91 38.58
N VAL A 213 9.57 -20.37 39.02
CA VAL A 213 9.78 -21.59 39.82
C VAL A 213 9.11 -21.53 41.20
N ARG A 214 8.95 -20.33 41.78
CA ARG A 214 8.32 -20.15 43.11
C ARG A 214 6.84 -19.79 42.97
N ARG A 215 5.97 -20.66 43.47
CA ARG A 215 4.53 -20.42 43.55
C ARG A 215 4.23 -19.47 44.72
N THR A 216 4.14 -18.18 44.43
CA THR A 216 3.80 -17.14 45.42
C THR A 216 2.38 -16.60 45.22
N GLN A 217 1.79 -16.03 46.27
CA GLN A 217 0.50 -15.35 46.19
C GLN A 217 0.55 -14.14 45.23
N ALA A 218 1.68 -13.42 45.20
CA ALA A 218 1.92 -12.30 44.27
C ALA A 218 1.91 -12.75 42.79
N ARG A 219 2.51 -13.92 42.49
CA ARG A 219 2.47 -14.53 41.15
C ARG A 219 1.04 -14.87 40.72
N GLN A 220 0.28 -15.50 41.61
CA GLN A 220 -1.12 -15.84 41.35
C GLN A 220 -1.97 -14.59 41.13
N PHE A 221 -1.74 -13.54 41.92
CA PHE A 221 -2.41 -12.26 41.76
C PHE A 221 -2.12 -11.61 40.40
N ALA A 222 -0.86 -11.52 39.99
CA ALA A 222 -0.47 -10.99 38.68
C ALA A 222 -1.06 -11.83 37.52
N ALA A 223 -1.01 -13.15 37.63
CA ALA A 223 -1.58 -14.05 36.62
C ALA A 223 -3.11 -13.90 36.50
N THR A 224 -3.83 -13.78 37.62
CA THR A 224 -5.28 -13.54 37.60
C THR A 224 -5.61 -12.20 36.93
N LEU A 225 -4.83 -11.15 37.19
CA LEU A 225 -5.03 -9.84 36.58
C LEU A 225 -4.79 -9.86 35.06
N PHE A 226 -3.76 -10.54 34.58
CA PHE A 226 -3.56 -10.71 33.14
C PHE A 226 -4.64 -11.54 32.48
N ALA A 227 -5.08 -12.65 33.10
CA ALA A 227 -6.17 -13.46 32.57
C ALA A 227 -7.50 -12.70 32.51
N LEU A 228 -7.80 -11.92 33.55
CA LEU A 228 -8.97 -11.05 33.61
C LEU A 228 -8.87 -9.93 32.55
N GLY A 229 -7.69 -9.34 32.38
CA GLY A 229 -7.43 -8.34 31.35
C GLY A 229 -7.63 -8.90 29.94
N ILE A 230 -7.13 -10.10 29.63
CA ILE A 230 -7.34 -10.76 28.33
C ILE A 230 -8.84 -11.00 28.08
N ALA A 231 -9.55 -11.53 29.08
CA ALA A 231 -10.98 -11.81 28.94
C ALA A 231 -11.81 -10.54 28.75
N LEU A 232 -11.55 -9.48 29.52
CA LEU A 232 -12.36 -8.25 29.52
C LEU A 232 -11.96 -7.25 28.44
N PHE A 233 -10.66 -7.10 28.15
CA PHE A 233 -10.15 -6.16 27.15
C PHE A 233 -10.13 -6.81 25.76
N CYS A 234 -9.41 -7.93 25.60
CA CYS A 234 -9.30 -8.55 24.27
C CYS A 234 -10.62 -9.20 23.86
N GLY A 235 -11.30 -9.87 24.79
CA GLY A 235 -12.60 -10.49 24.53
C GLY A 235 -13.70 -9.52 24.09
N SER A 236 -13.79 -8.32 24.71
CA SER A 236 -14.76 -7.31 24.29
C SER A 236 -14.48 -6.77 22.89
N LEU A 237 -13.21 -6.57 22.53
CA LEU A 237 -12.80 -6.13 21.20
C LEU A 237 -13.04 -7.21 20.14
N TYR A 238 -12.77 -8.48 20.44
CA TYR A 238 -13.16 -9.58 19.53
C TYR A 238 -14.66 -9.65 19.32
N ALA A 239 -15.45 -9.51 20.38
CA ALA A 239 -16.90 -9.49 20.28
C ALA A 239 -17.39 -8.34 19.39
N LEU A 240 -16.85 -7.13 19.57
CA LEU A 240 -17.16 -5.99 18.71
C LEU A 240 -16.76 -6.23 17.25
N ALA A 241 -15.55 -6.77 17.02
CA ALA A 241 -15.06 -7.11 15.68
C ALA A 241 -15.93 -8.15 14.97
N LEU A 242 -16.57 -9.04 15.73
CA LEU A 242 -17.50 -10.07 15.24
C LEU A 242 -18.96 -9.60 15.19
N GLY A 243 -19.23 -8.31 15.41
CA GLY A 243 -20.56 -7.72 15.24
C GLY A 243 -21.41 -7.62 16.52
N ALA A 244 -20.82 -7.75 17.71
CA ALA A 244 -21.55 -7.53 18.96
C ALA A 244 -22.01 -6.07 19.13
N PRO A 245 -23.05 -5.80 19.93
CA PRO A 245 -23.54 -4.44 20.17
C PRO A 245 -22.46 -3.52 20.73
N ARG A 246 -22.46 -2.24 20.33
CA ARG A 246 -21.47 -1.22 20.77
C ARG A 246 -21.33 -1.11 22.30
N GLY A 247 -22.39 -1.42 23.06
CA GLY A 247 -22.38 -1.42 24.52
C GLY A 247 -21.35 -2.39 25.15
N VAL A 248 -20.93 -3.43 24.43
CA VAL A 248 -19.88 -4.37 24.89
C VAL A 248 -18.53 -3.66 25.09
N GLY A 249 -18.27 -2.57 24.37
CA GLY A 249 -17.02 -1.79 24.50
C GLY A 249 -16.85 -1.07 25.84
N ILE A 250 -17.91 -0.94 26.65
CA ILE A 250 -17.85 -0.34 27.99
C ILE A 250 -16.99 -1.17 28.95
N VAL A 251 -16.82 -2.47 28.66
CA VAL A 251 -16.02 -3.40 29.48
C VAL A 251 -14.52 -3.25 29.21
N THR A 252 -14.12 -2.74 28.04
CA THR A 252 -12.72 -2.64 27.61
C THR A 252 -11.83 -1.88 28.61
N PRO A 253 -12.21 -0.70 29.15
CA PRO A 253 -11.39 0.02 30.12
C PRO A 253 -11.10 -0.77 31.40
N LEU A 254 -12.03 -1.63 31.85
CA LEU A 254 -11.84 -2.47 33.04
C LEU A 254 -10.72 -3.50 32.82
N GLY A 255 -10.65 -4.09 31.64
CA GLY A 255 -9.56 -4.99 31.26
C GLY A 255 -8.21 -4.27 31.14
N GLY A 256 -8.21 -3.01 30.67
CA GLY A 256 -7.01 -2.17 30.62
C GLY A 256 -6.44 -1.87 32.01
N ILE A 257 -7.31 -1.56 32.98
CA ILE A 257 -6.92 -1.39 34.39
C ILE A 257 -6.32 -2.69 34.94
N ALA A 258 -6.90 -3.85 34.62
CA ALA A 258 -6.37 -5.14 35.03
C ALA A 258 -4.96 -5.41 34.45
N PHE A 259 -4.70 -5.04 33.19
CA PHE A 259 -3.35 -5.13 32.61
C PHE A 259 -2.32 -4.26 33.33
N ILE A 260 -2.65 -3.00 33.59
CA ILE A 260 -1.77 -2.06 34.30
C ILE A 260 -1.43 -2.62 35.70
N ALA A 261 -2.45 -3.06 36.44
CA ALA A 261 -2.26 -3.67 37.76
C ALA A 261 -1.44 -4.97 37.67
N GLY A 262 -1.66 -5.79 36.64
CA GLY A 262 -0.91 -7.02 36.38
C GLY A 262 0.58 -6.78 36.18
N TRP A 263 0.95 -5.77 35.38
CA TRP A 263 2.35 -5.39 35.17
C TRP A 263 3.02 -4.85 36.43
N ILE A 264 2.33 -4.02 37.21
CA ILE A 264 2.83 -3.54 38.52
C ILE A 264 3.08 -4.73 39.45
N ALA A 265 2.14 -5.67 39.54
CA ALA A 265 2.25 -6.85 40.39
C ALA A 265 3.41 -7.78 39.94
N LEU A 266 3.55 -7.99 38.63
CA LEU A 266 4.65 -8.78 38.06
C LEU A 266 6.01 -8.13 38.33
N GLY A 267 6.13 -6.82 38.12
CA GLY A 267 7.35 -6.06 38.41
C GLY A 267 7.73 -6.18 39.89
N ALA A 268 6.81 -5.89 40.80
CA ALA A 268 7.03 -6.00 42.24
C ALA A 268 7.46 -7.42 42.68
N MET A 269 6.93 -8.45 42.03
CA MET A 269 7.34 -9.84 42.26
C MET A 269 8.79 -10.07 41.83
N LEU A 270 9.17 -9.66 40.62
CA LEU A 270 10.52 -9.87 40.08
C LEU A 270 11.58 -9.08 40.88
N PHE A 271 11.27 -7.85 41.30
CA PHE A 271 12.16 -7.06 42.15
C PHE A 271 12.43 -7.74 43.50
N ARG A 272 11.41 -8.33 44.13
CA ARG A 272 11.56 -9.05 45.39
C ARG A 272 12.35 -10.35 45.25
N GLN A 273 12.23 -11.04 44.11
CA GLN A 273 13.02 -12.25 43.85
C GLN A 273 14.52 -11.96 43.67
N LYS A 274 14.87 -10.80 43.09
CA LYS A 274 16.28 -10.41 42.91
C LYS A 274 16.99 -10.06 44.23
N GLN A 275 16.23 -9.73 45.28
CA GLN A 275 16.76 -9.36 46.59
C GLN A 275 16.85 -10.54 47.59
N SER A 276 16.39 -11.73 47.22
CA SER A 276 16.40 -12.95 48.04
C SER A 276 17.36 -14.00 47.50
#